data_AF-A0A1Q5DFL3-F1
#
_entry.id   AF-A0A1Q5DFL3-F1
#
_cell.length_a   1.000
_cell.length_b   1.000
_cell.length_c   1.000
_cell.angle_alpha   90.00
_cell.angle_beta   90.00
_cell.angle_gamma   90.00
#
_symmetry.space_group_name_H-M   'P 1'
#
loop_
_entity.id
_entity.type
_entity.pdbx_description
1 polymer ?
#
loop_
_entity_poly.entity_id
_entity_poly.type
_entity_poly.pdbx_seq_one_letter_code
_entity_poly.pdbx_strand_id
1 'polypeptide(L)'
;MSRYAQVAFTGNVRRVQEERGSVRAMDRLRDGPVEPDRLGPREAEFIGARDGFYLGTVGEDGWPYIQHRGGPAGFVHVVDEGTLAFAEVRGNRQYITAGNLRGDDRVSLFFMDYAHQARLKVLGRAETREADDYTGLPQRVAEEIGRLGTDGLRERLVLVRVEGLAWNCAKHITPRYSQAELADALQEVAERLAELEAENEELREKLRERS
;
A
#
# COMPACT_ATOMS: atom_id res chain seq x y z
N MET A 1 8.46 -0.90 19.02
CA MET A 1 9.44 0.16 19.23
C MET A 1 9.92 0.53 17.85
N SER A 2 9.58 1.72 17.35
CA SER A 2 9.81 2.04 15.94
C SER A 2 10.32 3.45 15.76
N ARG A 3 11.31 3.59 14.86
CA ARG A 3 11.87 4.87 14.44
C ARG A 3 10.79 5.85 13.98
N TYR A 4 9.68 5.32 13.43
CA TYR A 4 8.50 6.10 13.09
C TYR A 4 8.02 7.02 14.24
N ALA A 5 7.89 6.51 15.47
CA ALA A 5 7.38 7.30 16.59
C ALA A 5 8.35 8.42 16.97
N GLN A 6 9.65 8.18 16.86
CA GLN A 6 10.68 9.19 17.13
C GLN A 6 10.64 10.33 16.10
N VAL A 7 10.36 10.03 14.84
CA VAL A 7 10.20 11.02 13.78
C VAL A 7 8.85 11.75 13.89
N ALA A 8 7.77 11.01 14.13
CA ALA A 8 6.41 11.56 14.09
C ALA A 8 6.00 12.32 15.36
N PHE A 9 6.54 11.97 16.54
CA PHE A 9 6.18 12.62 17.80
C PHE A 9 7.02 13.89 18.03
N THR A 10 6.80 14.87 17.13
CA THR A 10 7.43 16.19 17.16
C THR A 10 7.10 16.96 18.44
N GLY A 11 7.79 18.08 18.69
CA GLY A 11 7.57 18.90 19.89
C GLY A 11 6.11 19.31 20.09
N ASN A 12 5.40 19.71 19.02
CA ASN A 12 3.97 20.04 19.11
C ASN A 12 3.11 18.80 19.40
N VAL A 13 3.43 17.65 18.81
CA VAL A 13 2.72 16.39 19.11
C VAL A 13 2.90 16.02 20.58
N ARG A 14 4.12 16.15 21.13
CA ARG A 14 4.39 15.87 22.55
C ARG A 14 3.62 16.80 23.48
N ARG A 15 3.56 18.10 23.17
CA ARG A 15 2.75 19.06 23.95
C ARG A 15 1.28 18.64 24.00
N VAL A 16 0.72 18.20 22.87
CA VAL A 16 -0.67 17.68 22.85
C VAL A 16 -0.77 16.36 23.65
N GLN A 17 0.21 15.47 23.57
CA GLN A 17 0.23 14.24 24.39
C GLN A 17 0.27 14.55 25.90
N GLU A 18 1.00 15.59 26.31
CA GLU A 18 1.04 16.11 27.68
C GLU A 18 -0.32 16.63 28.12
N GLU A 19 -0.92 17.53 27.34
CA GLU A 19 -2.26 18.09 27.57
C GLU A 19 -3.35 17.02 27.69
N ARG A 20 -3.21 15.90 26.95
CA ARG A 20 -4.17 14.79 26.93
C ARG A 20 -3.79 13.63 27.85
N GLY A 21 -2.70 13.74 28.61
CA GLY A 21 -2.25 12.73 29.56
C GLY A 21 -1.80 11.39 28.95
N SER A 22 -1.37 11.38 27.69
CA SER A 22 -1.00 10.15 26.95
C SER A 22 0.51 9.90 26.86
N VAL A 23 1.34 10.82 27.35
CA VAL A 23 2.82 10.79 27.24
C VAL A 23 3.40 9.43 27.64
N ARG A 24 3.06 8.91 28.83
CA ARG A 24 3.60 7.64 29.33
C ARG A 24 3.29 6.45 28.42
N ALA A 25 2.12 6.44 27.80
CA ALA A 25 1.75 5.37 26.87
C ALA A 25 2.52 5.51 25.54
N MET A 26 2.76 6.76 25.10
CA MET A 26 3.39 7.06 23.82
C MET A 26 4.93 6.99 23.87
N ASP A 27 5.56 7.28 25.01
CA ASP A 27 7.03 7.19 25.15
C ASP A 27 7.53 5.75 24.93
N ARG A 28 6.75 4.73 25.33
CA ARG A 28 7.06 3.31 25.05
C ARG A 28 7.19 2.99 23.55
N LEU A 29 6.55 3.78 22.69
CA LEU A 29 6.64 3.59 21.24
C LEU A 29 7.93 4.20 20.67
N ARG A 30 8.48 5.21 21.36
CA ARG A 30 9.73 5.91 21.02
C ARG A 30 10.95 5.22 21.61
N ASP A 31 10.80 4.60 22.78
CA ASP A 31 11.81 3.73 23.38
C ASP A 31 12.15 2.67 22.33
N GLY A 32 13.37 2.64 21.84
CA GLY A 32 13.76 1.83 20.69
C GLY A 32 15.05 2.34 20.02
N PRO A 33 15.61 1.56 19.08
CA PRO A 33 16.76 1.99 18.28
C PRO A 33 16.47 3.31 17.55
N VAL A 34 17.50 4.12 17.32
CA VAL A 34 17.39 5.39 16.57
C VAL A 34 17.68 5.22 15.09
N GLU A 35 18.15 4.04 14.72
CA GLU A 35 18.37 3.58 13.37
C GLU A 35 17.05 3.46 12.61
N PRO A 36 17.08 3.57 11.28
CA PRO A 36 15.91 3.28 10.45
C PRO A 36 15.29 1.92 10.73
N ASP A 37 13.96 1.89 10.74
CA ASP A 37 13.23 0.61 10.86
C ASP A 37 13.50 -0.27 9.63
N ARG A 38 13.56 -1.58 9.85
CA ARG A 38 13.84 -2.56 8.78
C ARG A 38 12.58 -3.26 8.30
N LEU A 39 12.51 -3.48 6.98
CA LEU A 39 11.50 -4.30 6.32
C LEU A 39 11.83 -5.77 6.58
N GLY A 40 11.05 -6.41 7.45
CA GLY A 40 11.13 -7.84 7.69
C GLY A 40 10.28 -8.65 6.72
N PRO A 41 10.26 -9.99 6.89
CA PRO A 41 9.43 -10.88 6.07
C PRO A 41 7.94 -10.51 6.09
N ARG A 42 7.44 -10.08 7.25
CA ARG A 42 6.04 -9.66 7.41
C ARG A 42 5.71 -8.42 6.57
N GLU A 43 6.58 -7.43 6.59
CA GLU A 43 6.39 -6.20 5.81
C GLU A 43 6.49 -6.51 4.31
N ALA A 44 7.44 -7.35 3.91
CA ALA A 44 7.62 -7.75 2.52
C ALA A 44 6.40 -8.51 1.98
N GLU A 45 5.87 -9.47 2.74
CA GLU A 45 4.63 -10.18 2.40
C GLU A 45 3.45 -9.22 2.30
N PHE A 46 3.27 -8.35 3.30
CA PHE A 46 2.16 -7.40 3.30
C PHE A 46 2.21 -6.42 2.15
N ILE A 47 3.38 -5.83 1.86
CA ILE A 47 3.57 -4.87 0.77
C ILE A 47 3.43 -5.57 -0.58
N GLY A 48 4.02 -6.76 -0.74
CA GLY A 48 3.94 -7.55 -1.97
C GLY A 48 2.53 -8.00 -2.31
N ALA A 49 1.63 -8.11 -1.33
CA ALA A 49 0.22 -8.44 -1.56
C ALA A 49 -0.66 -7.21 -1.90
N ARG A 50 -0.10 -6.00 -2.04
CA ARG A 50 -0.87 -4.80 -2.37
C ARG A 50 -0.87 -4.52 -3.86
N ASP A 51 -2.07 -4.16 -4.34
CA ASP A 51 -2.35 -3.61 -5.67
C ASP A 51 -2.44 -2.07 -5.65
N GLY A 52 -2.29 -1.46 -4.47
CA GLY A 52 -2.21 -0.01 -4.35
C GLY A 52 -1.74 0.49 -2.99
N PHE A 53 -1.32 1.74 -2.97
CA PHE A 53 -0.97 2.49 -1.77
C PHE A 53 -1.20 3.99 -1.96
N TYR A 54 -1.21 4.75 -0.87
CA TYR A 54 -1.23 6.20 -0.92
C TYR A 54 0.16 6.76 -0.64
N LEU A 55 0.59 7.72 -1.46
CA LEU A 55 1.87 8.40 -1.33
C LEU A 55 1.66 9.85 -0.95
N GLY A 56 2.22 10.24 0.18
CA GLY A 56 2.32 11.62 0.65
C GLY A 56 3.68 12.22 0.31
N THR A 57 3.68 13.42 -0.26
CA THR A 57 4.85 14.29 -0.46
C THR A 57 4.53 15.72 -0.03
N VAL A 58 5.52 16.62 -0.02
CA VAL A 58 5.33 18.03 0.37
C VAL A 58 5.87 18.93 -0.74
N GLY A 59 5.08 19.93 -1.14
CA GLY A 59 5.52 20.94 -2.10
C GLY A 59 6.52 21.92 -1.49
N GLU A 60 7.25 22.65 -2.33
CA GLU A 60 8.21 23.68 -1.88
C GLU A 60 7.56 24.82 -1.08
N ASP A 61 6.26 25.04 -1.28
CA ASP A 61 5.42 25.97 -0.54
C ASP A 61 4.90 25.42 0.80
N GLY A 62 5.25 24.16 1.12
CA GLY A 62 4.89 23.49 2.36
C GLY A 62 3.52 22.81 2.36
N TRP A 63 2.77 22.84 1.25
CA TRP A 63 1.49 22.12 1.18
C TRP A 63 1.70 20.60 1.08
N PRO A 64 1.03 19.80 1.91
CA PRO A 64 1.06 18.34 1.76
C PRO A 64 0.24 17.92 0.54
N TYR A 65 0.77 16.97 -0.21
CA TYR A 65 0.13 16.36 -1.37
C TYR A 65 -0.02 14.86 -1.14
N ILE A 66 -1.18 14.29 -1.49
CA ILE A 66 -1.44 12.85 -1.40
C ILE A 66 -1.98 12.36 -2.74
N GLN A 67 -1.44 11.23 -3.21
CA GLN A 67 -1.91 10.56 -4.41
C GLN A 67 -1.99 9.04 -4.20
N HIS A 68 -3.03 8.41 -4.75
CA HIS A 68 -3.10 6.97 -4.86
C HIS A 68 -2.20 6.47 -6.00
N ARG A 69 -1.40 5.44 -5.72
CA ARG A 69 -0.60 4.70 -6.71
C ARG A 69 -1.13 3.28 -6.75
N GLY A 70 -1.59 2.85 -7.92
CA GLY A 70 -2.14 1.52 -8.15
C GLY A 70 -1.36 0.77 -9.22
N GLY A 71 -1.40 -0.55 -9.15
CA GLY A 71 -0.78 -1.47 -10.09
C GLY A 71 -1.26 -2.90 -9.82
N PRO A 72 -0.77 -3.89 -10.57
CA PRO A 72 -1.02 -5.29 -10.22
C PRO A 72 -0.45 -5.61 -8.83
N ALA A 73 -1.03 -6.56 -8.12
CA ALA A 73 -0.49 -7.01 -6.83
C ALA A 73 1.01 -7.36 -6.97
N GLY A 74 1.83 -6.83 -6.07
CA GLY A 74 3.27 -7.04 -6.07
C GLY A 74 4.08 -6.05 -6.92
N PHE A 75 3.46 -4.97 -7.41
CA PHE A 75 4.18 -3.92 -8.15
C PHE A 75 5.16 -3.09 -7.30
N VAL A 76 5.09 -3.22 -5.97
CA VAL A 76 6.07 -2.65 -5.03
C VAL A 76 6.95 -3.76 -4.50
N HIS A 77 8.25 -3.62 -4.74
CA HIS A 77 9.27 -4.61 -4.39
C HIS A 77 10.02 -4.16 -3.14
N VAL A 78 10.20 -5.08 -2.20
CA VAL A 78 11.21 -4.94 -1.15
C VAL A 78 12.54 -5.39 -1.74
N VAL A 79 13.44 -4.43 -1.97
CA VAL A 79 14.76 -4.65 -2.58
C VAL A 79 15.70 -5.29 -1.56
N ASP A 80 15.67 -4.78 -0.34
CA ASP A 80 16.43 -5.22 0.82
C ASP A 80 15.71 -4.77 2.11
N GLU A 81 16.33 -4.99 3.27
CA GLU A 81 15.75 -4.65 4.58
C GLU A 81 15.49 -3.13 4.79
N GLY A 82 15.95 -2.24 3.90
CA GLY A 82 15.78 -0.80 4.03
C GLY A 82 15.24 -0.10 2.78
N THR A 83 14.96 -0.82 1.69
CA THR A 83 14.68 -0.20 0.39
C THR A 83 13.46 -0.80 -0.28
N LEU A 84 12.53 0.05 -0.70
CA LEU A 84 11.44 -0.28 -1.61
C LEU A 84 11.75 0.21 -3.03
N ALA A 85 11.26 -0.48 -4.04
CA ALA A 85 11.31 -0.05 -5.43
C ALA A 85 9.98 -0.30 -6.14
N PHE A 86 9.56 0.63 -6.99
CA PHE A 86 8.42 0.45 -7.89
C PHE A 86 8.58 1.30 -9.15
N ALA A 87 7.98 0.86 -10.25
CA ALA A 87 7.91 1.65 -11.46
C ALA A 87 6.78 2.70 -11.34
N GLU A 88 7.09 3.95 -11.68
CA GLU A 88 6.07 4.96 -11.94
C GLU A 88 5.62 4.86 -13.40
N VAL A 89 4.33 4.67 -13.58
CA VAL A 89 3.68 4.55 -14.89
C VAL A 89 3.08 5.90 -15.27
N ARG A 90 3.13 6.22 -16.56
CA ARG A 90 2.55 7.43 -17.15
C ARG A 90 1.07 7.56 -16.75
N GLY A 91 0.79 8.57 -15.93
CA GLY A 91 -0.57 8.94 -15.55
C GLY A 91 -1.04 10.22 -16.26
N ASN A 92 -1.76 11.05 -15.50
CA ASN A 92 -2.35 12.32 -15.94
C ASN A 92 -1.34 13.46 -16.21
N ARG A 93 -0.03 13.19 -16.10
CA ARG A 93 1.07 14.14 -16.35
C ARG A 93 1.05 15.42 -15.50
N GLN A 94 0.45 15.38 -14.32
CA GLN A 94 0.56 16.50 -13.37
C GLN A 94 1.97 16.63 -12.76
N TYR A 95 2.71 15.52 -12.69
CA TYR A 95 4.09 15.46 -12.19
C TYR A 95 4.33 16.07 -10.79
N ILE A 96 3.28 16.24 -9.97
CA ILE A 96 3.37 16.88 -8.65
C ILE A 96 4.33 16.12 -7.74
N THR A 97 4.16 14.78 -7.61
CA THR A 97 5.10 13.96 -6.84
C THR A 97 6.54 14.13 -7.32
N ALA A 98 6.79 14.02 -8.63
CA ALA A 98 8.14 14.13 -9.18
C ALA A 98 8.74 15.54 -8.99
N GLY A 99 7.94 16.59 -9.07
CA GLY A 99 8.35 17.96 -8.77
C GLY A 99 8.70 18.14 -7.29
N ASN A 100 7.83 17.69 -6.39
CA ASN A 100 8.03 17.77 -4.94
C ASN A 100 9.34 17.07 -4.51
N LEU A 101 9.63 15.88 -5.07
CA LEU A 101 10.83 15.12 -4.76
C LEU A 101 12.15 15.78 -5.19
N ARG A 102 12.11 16.83 -6.02
CA ARG A 102 13.31 17.63 -6.34
C ARG A 102 13.71 18.56 -5.20
N GLY A 103 12.75 19.01 -4.39
CA GLY A 103 12.97 19.91 -3.26
C GLY A 103 13.03 19.20 -1.91
N ASP A 104 12.18 18.19 -1.72
CA ASP A 104 12.08 17.42 -0.48
C ASP A 104 11.89 15.93 -0.79
N ASP A 105 12.89 15.13 -0.43
CA ASP A 105 12.90 13.68 -0.65
C ASP A 105 12.01 12.92 0.36
N ARG A 106 11.47 13.58 1.39
CA ARG A 106 10.69 12.92 2.44
C ARG A 106 9.33 12.50 1.91
N VAL A 107 9.00 11.23 2.14
CA VAL A 107 7.73 10.62 1.73
C VAL A 107 7.03 9.89 2.87
N SER A 108 5.70 9.81 2.77
CA SER A 108 4.88 8.97 3.63
C SER A 108 4.04 8.02 2.77
N LEU A 109 4.36 6.73 2.79
CA LEU A 109 3.55 5.70 2.13
C LEU A 109 2.55 5.11 3.12
N PHE A 110 1.35 4.81 2.63
CA PHE A 110 0.27 4.25 3.41
C PHE A 110 -0.36 3.08 2.64
N PHE A 111 -0.07 1.87 3.12
CA PHE A 111 -0.56 0.62 2.56
C PHE A 111 -1.79 0.15 3.34
N MET A 112 -2.84 -0.22 2.61
CA MET A 112 -4.13 -0.64 3.17
C MET A 112 -4.45 -2.08 2.80
N ASP A 113 -4.98 -2.81 3.78
CA ASP A 113 -5.67 -4.08 3.62
C ASP A 113 -7.06 -3.91 4.23
N TYR A 114 -8.05 -3.67 3.38
CA TYR A 114 -9.40 -3.45 3.89
C TYR A 114 -10.03 -4.75 4.40
N ALA A 115 -9.85 -5.86 3.67
CA ALA A 115 -10.40 -7.16 4.03
C ALA A 115 -9.91 -7.62 5.41
N HIS A 116 -8.60 -7.52 5.67
CA HIS A 116 -8.00 -7.93 6.94
C HIS A 116 -7.87 -6.79 7.96
N GLN A 117 -8.42 -5.62 7.66
CA GLN A 117 -8.40 -4.43 8.51
C GLN A 117 -6.99 -4.05 8.98
N ALA A 118 -5.99 -4.26 8.12
CA ALA A 118 -4.60 -4.01 8.42
C ALA A 118 -4.08 -2.80 7.64
N ARG A 119 -3.14 -2.08 8.24
CA ARG A 119 -2.47 -0.96 7.58
C ARG A 119 -1.04 -0.80 8.03
N LEU A 120 -0.18 -0.47 7.08
CA LEU A 120 1.22 -0.17 7.31
C LEU A 120 1.52 1.24 6.82
N LYS A 121 2.11 2.04 7.71
CA LYS A 121 2.64 3.36 7.37
C LYS A 121 4.16 3.26 7.26
N VAL A 122 4.71 3.86 6.21
CA VAL A 122 6.15 3.92 5.96
C VAL A 122 6.54 5.38 5.79
N LEU A 123 7.43 5.89 6.64
CA LEU A 123 8.18 7.11 6.38
C LEU A 123 9.47 6.72 5.68
N GLY A 124 9.88 7.51 4.69
CA GLY A 124 11.11 7.24 3.97
C GLY A 124 11.61 8.45 3.18
N ARG A 125 12.67 8.20 2.41
CA ARG A 125 13.27 9.13 1.47
C ARG A 125 13.20 8.55 0.07
N ALA A 126 12.53 9.24 -0.83
CA ALA A 126 12.33 8.78 -2.20
C ALA A 126 13.29 9.48 -3.17
N GLU A 127 13.81 8.70 -4.12
CA GLU A 127 14.53 9.20 -5.29
C GLU A 127 13.88 8.65 -6.57
N THR A 128 13.92 9.45 -7.63
CA THR A 128 13.45 9.06 -8.95
C THR A 128 14.64 8.85 -9.88
N ARG A 129 14.61 7.77 -10.65
CA ARG A 129 15.58 7.46 -11.71
C ARG A 129 14.86 7.29 -13.05
N GLU A 130 15.63 7.22 -14.12
CA GLU A 130 15.11 6.83 -15.44
C GLU A 130 14.46 5.44 -15.37
N ALA A 131 13.45 5.20 -16.21
CA ALA A 131 12.59 4.02 -16.11
C ALA A 131 13.32 2.66 -16.19
N ASP A 132 14.48 2.63 -16.87
CA ASP A 132 15.31 1.47 -17.10
C ASP A 132 16.64 1.49 -16.33
N ASP A 133 16.86 2.49 -15.47
CA ASP A 133 18.03 2.57 -14.61
C ASP A 133 17.87 1.71 -13.35
N TYR A 134 18.08 0.40 -13.51
CA TYR A 134 18.07 -0.58 -12.43
C TYR A 134 19.42 -0.72 -11.71
N THR A 135 20.33 0.26 -11.86
CA THR A 135 21.68 0.18 -11.30
C THR A 135 21.63 -0.03 -9.78
N GLY A 136 22.31 -1.08 -9.30
CA GLY A 136 22.37 -1.42 -7.88
C GLY A 136 21.15 -2.17 -7.33
N LEU A 137 20.14 -2.48 -8.16
CA LEU A 137 19.08 -3.40 -7.76
C LEU A 137 19.52 -4.86 -7.94
N PRO A 138 19.05 -5.79 -7.09
CA PRO A 138 19.17 -7.22 -7.34
C PRO A 138 18.54 -7.57 -8.70
N GLN A 139 19.21 -8.43 -9.48
CA GLN A 139 18.77 -8.83 -10.81
C GLN A 139 17.31 -9.31 -10.83
N ARG A 140 16.92 -10.12 -9.83
CA ARG A 140 15.55 -10.58 -9.65
C ARG A 140 14.54 -9.43 -9.63
N VAL A 141 14.81 -8.37 -8.86
CA VAL A 141 13.91 -7.23 -8.71
C VAL A 141 13.84 -6.43 -10.02
N ALA A 142 14.99 -6.22 -10.67
CA ALA A 142 15.03 -5.56 -11.98
C ALA A 142 14.19 -6.32 -13.04
N GLU A 143 14.28 -7.65 -13.07
CA GLU A 143 13.49 -8.51 -13.95
C GLU A 143 11.99 -8.52 -13.59
N GLU A 144 11.64 -8.50 -12.30
CA GLU A 144 10.26 -8.41 -11.85
C GLU A 144 9.64 -7.06 -12.26
N ILE A 145 10.31 -5.93 -11.98
CA ILE A 145 9.89 -4.58 -12.41
C ILE A 145 9.79 -4.51 -13.94
N GLY A 146 10.76 -5.10 -14.65
CA GLY A 146 10.80 -5.16 -16.10
C GLY A 146 9.66 -5.97 -16.72
N ARG A 147 9.17 -7.02 -16.05
CA ARG A 147 8.07 -7.88 -16.52
C ARG A 147 6.68 -7.42 -16.09
N LEU A 148 6.58 -6.62 -15.02
CA LEU A 148 5.31 -6.14 -14.52
C LEU A 148 4.54 -5.42 -15.63
N GLY A 149 3.45 -6.07 -16.06
CA GLY A 149 2.51 -5.59 -17.06
C GLY A 149 1.66 -4.48 -16.47
N THR A 150 2.27 -3.34 -16.18
CA THR A 150 1.50 -2.13 -15.91
C THR A 150 0.88 -1.67 -17.22
N ASP A 151 -0.43 -1.43 -17.24
CA ASP A 151 -1.14 -0.86 -18.39
C ASP A 151 -0.69 0.60 -18.62
N GLY A 152 0.50 0.78 -19.19
CA GLY A 152 1.06 2.09 -19.45
C GLY A 152 2.58 2.11 -19.61
N LEU A 153 3.05 3.24 -20.14
CA LEU A 153 4.48 3.49 -20.31
C LEU A 153 5.12 3.74 -18.94
N ARG A 154 6.12 2.94 -18.57
CA ARG A 154 6.99 3.24 -17.42
C ARG A 154 7.75 4.52 -17.70
N GLU A 155 7.59 5.53 -16.86
CA GLU A 155 8.27 6.83 -17.00
C GLU A 155 9.48 6.94 -16.08
N ARG A 156 9.43 6.37 -14.88
CA ARG A 156 10.51 6.48 -13.88
C ARG A 156 10.58 5.22 -13.02
N LEU A 157 11.76 4.94 -12.47
CA LEU A 157 11.92 4.04 -11.34
C LEU A 157 11.92 4.88 -10.06
N VAL A 158 11.17 4.49 -9.04
CA VAL A 158 11.17 5.15 -7.73
C VAL A 158 11.75 4.20 -6.70
N LEU A 159 12.77 4.66 -5.97
CA LEU A 159 13.32 3.96 -4.82
C LEU A 159 12.96 4.73 -3.56
N VAL A 160 12.58 4.01 -2.49
CA VAL A 160 12.29 4.60 -1.19
C VAL A 160 13.17 3.93 -0.14
N ARG A 161 14.08 4.70 0.45
CA ARG A 161 14.82 4.28 1.64
C ARG A 161 13.92 4.47 2.86
N VAL A 162 13.64 3.39 3.56
CA VAL A 162 12.79 3.39 4.75
C VAL A 162 13.49 4.13 5.89
N GLU A 163 12.73 4.99 6.56
CA GLU A 163 13.14 5.64 7.80
C GLU A 163 12.37 5.04 8.97
N GLY A 164 11.06 4.86 8.85
CA GLY A 164 10.24 4.37 9.96
C GLY A 164 8.98 3.65 9.53
N LEU A 165 8.59 2.64 10.31
CA LEU A 165 7.43 1.80 10.09
C LEU A 165 6.44 1.92 11.26
N ALA A 166 5.16 1.95 10.95
CA ALA A 166 4.11 1.89 11.96
C ALA A 166 2.90 1.09 11.48
N TRP A 167 2.75 -0.09 12.07
CA TRP A 167 1.52 -0.85 12.08
C TRP A 167 0.51 -0.23 13.04
N ASN A 168 -0.78 -0.25 12.69
CA ASN A 168 -1.83 0.37 13.50
C ASN A 168 -3.04 -0.54 13.77
N CYS A 169 -3.88 -0.08 14.72
CA CYS A 169 -5.09 -0.73 15.24
C CYS A 169 -6.25 -0.81 14.22
N ALA A 170 -6.81 -2.02 14.08
CA ALA A 170 -7.89 -2.38 13.14
C ALA A 170 -9.29 -1.82 13.49
N LYS A 171 -9.46 -1.26 14.70
CA LYS A 171 -10.77 -1.04 15.36
C LYS A 171 -11.83 -0.27 14.55
N HIS A 172 -11.42 0.56 13.59
CA HIS A 172 -12.33 1.41 12.81
C HIS A 172 -12.11 1.31 11.30
N ILE A 173 -11.48 0.24 10.82
CA ILE A 173 -11.39 -0.02 9.37
C ILE A 173 -12.60 -0.86 8.99
N THR A 174 -13.52 -0.30 8.21
CA THR A 174 -14.63 -1.09 7.65
C THR A 174 -14.08 -2.07 6.62
N PRO A 175 -14.36 -3.38 6.74
CA PRO A 175 -13.96 -4.34 5.73
C PRO A 175 -14.51 -3.98 4.36
N ARG A 176 -13.66 -4.07 3.34
CA ARG A 176 -14.03 -3.95 1.93
C ARG A 176 -13.31 -5.06 1.19
N TYR A 177 -14.03 -5.67 0.26
CA TYR A 177 -13.55 -6.79 -0.53
C TYR A 177 -13.54 -6.38 -1.99
N SER A 178 -12.48 -6.75 -2.69
CA SER A 178 -12.40 -6.68 -4.15
C SER A 178 -13.39 -7.66 -4.78
N GLN A 179 -13.65 -7.46 -6.08
CA GLN A 179 -14.46 -8.41 -6.84
C GLN A 179 -13.84 -9.81 -6.85
N ALA A 180 -12.51 -9.92 -6.92
CA ALA A 180 -11.80 -11.19 -6.86
C ALA A 180 -12.02 -11.91 -5.52
N GLU A 181 -11.83 -11.22 -4.39
CA GLU A 181 -12.06 -11.80 -3.06
C GLU A 181 -13.53 -12.21 -2.84
N LEU A 182 -14.48 -11.46 -3.41
CA LEU A 182 -15.90 -11.82 -3.36
C LEU A 182 -16.25 -12.98 -4.30
N ALA A 183 -15.62 -13.06 -5.47
CA ALA A 183 -15.89 -14.11 -6.44
C ALA A 183 -15.61 -15.50 -5.83
N ASP A 184 -14.48 -15.64 -5.13
CA ASP A 184 -14.11 -16.89 -4.45
C ASP A 184 -15.15 -17.27 -3.38
N ALA A 185 -15.60 -16.31 -2.58
CA ALA A 185 -16.58 -16.54 -1.51
C ALA A 185 -18.00 -16.80 -2.02
N LEU A 186 -18.34 -16.27 -3.20
CA LEU A 186 -19.67 -16.38 -3.81
C LEU A 186 -19.78 -17.53 -4.80
N GLN A 187 -18.68 -18.25 -5.08
CA GLN A 187 -18.65 -19.35 -6.05
C GLN A 187 -19.69 -20.44 -5.70
N GLU A 188 -19.72 -20.90 -4.45
CA GLU A 188 -20.70 -21.90 -4.00
C GLU A 188 -22.14 -21.39 -4.11
N VAL A 189 -22.36 -20.10 -3.85
CA VAL A 189 -23.69 -19.47 -3.98
C VAL A 189 -24.12 -19.42 -5.44
N ALA A 190 -23.19 -19.09 -6.34
CA ALA A 190 -23.44 -19.03 -7.78
C ALA A 190 -23.76 -20.42 -8.35
N GLU A 191 -23.03 -21.45 -7.94
CA GLU A 191 -23.29 -22.85 -8.32
C GLU A 191 -24.68 -23.30 -7.87
N ARG A 192 -25.03 -23.02 -6.60
CA ARG A 192 -26.35 -23.37 -6.08
C ARG A 192 -27.47 -22.60 -6.77
N LEU A 193 -27.25 -21.34 -7.12
CA LEU A 193 -28.22 -20.53 -7.86
C LEU A 193 -28.48 -21.14 -9.24
N ALA A 194 -27.44 -21.55 -9.96
CA ALA A 194 -27.57 -22.18 -11.28
C ALA A 194 -28.34 -23.52 -11.21
N GLU A 195 -28.08 -24.34 -10.19
CA GLU A 195 -28.86 -25.58 -9.96
C GLU A 195 -30.33 -25.29 -9.72
N LEU A 196 -30.63 -24.31 -8.85
CA LEU A 196 -32.01 -23.92 -8.53
C LEU A 196 -32.73 -23.30 -9.74
N GLU A 197 -32.02 -22.55 -10.58
CA GLU A 197 -32.57 -22.01 -11.83
C GLU A 197 -32.92 -23.14 -12.81
N ALA A 198 -32.05 -24.14 -12.96
CA ALA A 198 -32.30 -25.31 -13.80
C ALA A 198 -33.47 -26.16 -13.28
N GLU A 199 -33.54 -26.41 -11.97
CA GLU A 199 -34.66 -27.14 -11.35
C GLU A 199 -35.98 -26.37 -11.54
N ASN A 200 -35.98 -25.05 -11.36
CA ASN A 200 -37.17 -24.23 -11.58
C ASN A 200 -37.63 -24.25 -13.03
N GLU A 201 -36.71 -24.26 -13.99
CA GLU A 201 -37.03 -24.39 -15.41
C GLU A 201 -37.70 -25.73 -15.70
N GLU A 202 -37.12 -26.83 -15.23
CA GLU A 202 -37.67 -28.18 -15.38
C GLU A 202 -39.08 -28.30 -14.75
N LEU A 203 -39.26 -27.77 -13.54
CA LEU A 203 -40.55 -27.77 -12.85
C LEU A 203 -41.60 -26.93 -13.59
N ARG A 204 -41.21 -25.78 -14.15
CA ARG A 204 -42.10 -24.93 -14.96
C ARG A 204 -42.53 -25.60 -16.25
N GLU A 205 -41.64 -26.34 -16.90
CA GLU A 205 -41.98 -27.14 -18.08
C GLU A 205 -43.00 -28.23 -17.73
N LYS A 206 -42.73 -29.04 -16.69
CA LYS A 206 -43.66 -30.07 -16.20
C LYS A 206 -45.04 -29.53 -15.82
N LEU A 207 -45.11 -28.30 -15.30
CA LEU A 207 -46.38 -27.65 -14.99
C LEU A 207 -47.15 -27.22 -16.25
N ARG A 208 -46.45 -26.70 -17.28
CA ARG A 208 -47.08 -26.35 -18.57
C ARG A 208 -47.63 -27.58 -19.29
N GLU A 209 -46.92 -28.71 -19.22
CA GLU A 209 -47.37 -29.97 -19.82
C GLU A 209 -48.60 -30.57 -19.12
N ARG A 210 -48.87 -30.16 -17.87
CA ARG A 210 -50.04 -30.60 -17.10
C ARG A 210 -51.27 -29.69 -17.23
N SER A 211 -51.15 -28.51 -17.84
CA SER A 211 -52.27 -27.56 -18.05
C SER A 211 -52.83 -27.67 -19.47
#